data_AF-W1RQZ0-F1
#
_entry.id   AF-W1RQZ0-F1
#
_cell.length_a   1.000
_cell.length_b   1.000
_cell.length_c   1.000
_cell.angle_alpha   90.00
_cell.angle_beta   90.00
_cell.angle_gamma   90.00
#
_symmetry.space_group_name_H-M   'P 1'
#
loop_
_entity.id
_entity.type
_entity.pdbx_description
1 polymer ?
#
loop_
_entity_poly.entity_id
_entity_poly.type
_entity_poly.pdbx_seq_one_letter_code
_entity_poly.pdbx_strand_id
1 'polypeptide(L)'
;MPVFALVDCNNFYASCEKLFRPDLKDTPVVVLSNNDGCVVARSREAKLLGIKMGVPVFQIKAEMQRHGILAFSSNYANCTQI
;
A
#
# COMPACT_ATOMS: atom_id res chain seq x y z
N MET A 1 15.36 14.90 -32.45
CA MET A 1 14.69 15.29 -31.18
C MET A 1 14.62 14.06 -30.30
N PRO A 2 15.06 14.12 -29.03
CA PRO A 2 14.93 12.97 -28.13
C PRO A 2 13.46 12.77 -27.76
N VAL A 3 13.04 11.50 -27.68
CA VAL A 3 11.73 11.08 -27.18
C VAL A 3 11.93 10.59 -25.76
N PHE A 4 11.15 11.12 -24.82
CA PHE A 4 11.14 10.67 -23.43
C PHE A 4 9.86 9.88 -23.15
N ALA A 5 9.96 8.82 -22.35
CA ALA A 5 8.82 8.06 -21.85
C ALA A 5 8.83 8.08 -20.31
N LEU A 6 7.67 8.34 -19.70
CA LEU A 6 7.47 8.27 -18.26
C LEU A 6 6.76 6.95 -17.94
N VAL A 7 7.35 6.17 -17.02
CA VAL A 7 6.77 4.93 -16.52
C VAL A 7 6.47 5.11 -15.04
N ASP A 8 5.20 4.95 -14.65
CA ASP A 8 4.74 5.04 -13.26
C ASP A 8 3.97 3.76 -12.89
N CYS A 9 4.32 3.19 -11.74
CA CYS A 9 3.72 1.96 -11.24
C CYS A 9 2.57 2.27 -10.27
N ASN A 10 1.34 1.91 -10.67
CA ASN A 10 0.16 2.07 -9.83
C ASN A 10 0.26 1.29 -8.50
N ASN A 11 0.22 2.01 -7.38
CA ASN A 11 0.22 1.45 -6.02
C ASN A 11 1.42 0.52 -5.74
N PHE A 12 2.59 0.82 -6.29
CA PHE A 12 3.75 -0.08 -6.34
C PHE A 12 3.99 -0.94 -5.09
N TYR A 13 4.21 -0.33 -3.92
CA TYR A 13 4.45 -1.08 -2.67
C TYR A 13 3.28 -2.01 -2.28
N ALA A 14 2.03 -1.57 -2.44
CA ALA A 14 0.86 -2.42 -2.16
C ALA A 14 0.70 -3.55 -3.19
N SER A 15 1.12 -3.31 -4.43
CA SER A 15 1.14 -4.32 -5.49
C SER A 15 2.25 -5.36 -5.27
N CYS A 16 3.42 -4.96 -4.76
CA CYS A 16 4.52 -5.88 -4.44
C CYS A 16 4.12 -6.89 -3.34
N GLU A 17 3.46 -6.42 -2.29
CA GLU A 17 2.96 -7.31 -1.23
C GLU A 17 1.88 -8.29 -1.73
N LYS A 18 1.11 -7.90 -2.75
CA LYS A 18 0.08 -8.77 -3.37
C LYS A 18 0.64 -9.68 -4.47
N LEU A 19 1.80 -9.36 -5.06
CA LEU A 19 2.38 -10.09 -6.21
C LEU A 19 2.68 -11.55 -5.86
N PHE A 20 3.21 -11.81 -4.67
CA PHE A 20 3.57 -13.14 -4.20
C PHE A 20 2.52 -13.76 -3.25
N ARG A 21 1.40 -13.06 -3.04
CA ARG A 21 0.33 -13.44 -2.10
C ARG A 21 -1.04 -13.35 -2.78
N PRO A 22 -1.40 -14.37 -3.59
CA PRO A 22 -2.67 -14.38 -4.33
C PRO A 22 -3.90 -14.37 -3.41
N ASP A 23 -3.75 -14.80 -2.16
CA ASP A 23 -4.78 -14.69 -1.10
C ASP A 23 -5.14 -13.25 -0.74
N LEU A 24 -4.28 -12.27 -1.05
CA LEU A 24 -4.52 -10.85 -0.78
C LEU A 24 -5.18 -10.11 -1.95
N LYS A 25 -5.56 -10.82 -3.02
CA LYS A 25 -6.07 -10.23 -4.26
C LYS A 25 -7.25 -9.28 -4.04
N ASP A 26 -8.20 -9.64 -3.19
CA ASP A 26 -9.39 -8.83 -2.91
C ASP A 26 -9.35 -8.18 -1.50
N THR A 27 -8.22 -8.32 -0.81
CA THR A 27 -8.02 -7.81 0.54
C THR A 27 -7.51 -6.36 0.49
N PRO A 28 -8.10 -5.44 1.29
CA PRO A 28 -7.57 -4.09 1.40
C PRO A 28 -6.24 -4.10 2.15
N VAL A 29 -5.20 -3.65 1.44
CA VAL A 29 -3.82 -3.56 1.94
C VAL A 29 -3.35 -2.10 1.99
N VAL A 30 -2.61 -1.76 3.05
CA VAL A 30 -1.83 -0.52 3.19
C VAL A 30 -0.39 -0.85 3.55
N VAL A 31 0.54 -0.03 3.07
CA VAL A 31 1.96 -0.09 3.46
C VAL A 31 2.27 1.16 4.26
N LEU A 32 2.96 0.96 5.37
CA LEU A 32 3.28 2.00 6.35
C LEU A 32 4.71 2.53 6.14
N SER A 33 4.98 3.74 6.62
CA SER A 33 6.32 4.33 6.61
C SER A 33 7.25 3.59 7.56
N ASN A 34 8.55 3.90 7.50
CA ASN A 34 9.49 3.47 8.53
C ASN A 34 8.95 3.86 9.92
N ASN A 35 9.05 2.95 10.87
CA ASN A 35 8.47 3.06 12.21
C ASN A 35 6.93 3.06 12.27
N ASP A 36 6.26 2.59 11.20
CA ASP A 36 4.81 2.34 11.12
C ASP A 36 3.92 3.54 11.47
N GLY A 37 4.44 4.76 11.25
CA GLY A 37 3.78 6.00 11.63
C GLY A 37 2.63 6.38 10.71
N CYS A 38 2.87 6.33 9.39
CA CYS A 38 1.94 6.86 8.39
C CYS A 38 1.74 5.91 7.20
N VAL A 39 0.59 5.98 6.56
CA VAL A 39 0.31 5.23 5.32
C VAL A 39 1.08 5.84 4.14
N VAL A 40 1.97 5.06 3.52
CA VAL A 40 2.79 5.46 2.37
C VAL A 40 2.40 4.77 1.06
N ALA A 41 1.65 3.66 1.13
CA ALA A 41 0.98 3.10 -0.05
C ALA A 41 -0.33 2.43 0.33
N ARG A 42 -1.21 2.30 -0.65
CA ARG A 42 -2.56 1.75 -0.46
C ARG A 42 -3.02 1.06 -1.73
N SER A 43 -3.60 -0.12 -1.54
CA SER A 43 -4.31 -0.87 -2.56
C SER A 43 -5.57 -0.12 -3.05
N ARG A 44 -6.15 -0.57 -4.17
CA ARG A 44 -7.34 0.06 -4.73
C ARG A 44 -8.54 -0.04 -3.78
N GLU A 45 -8.66 -1.16 -3.12
CA GLU A 45 -9.71 -1.48 -2.15
C GLU A 45 -9.59 -0.54 -0.93
N ALA A 46 -8.37 -0.35 -0.41
CA ALA A 46 -8.12 0.62 0.67
C ALA A 46 -8.41 2.07 0.24
N LYS A 47 -8.17 2.43 -1.03
CA LYS A 47 -8.57 3.74 -1.58
C LYS A 47 -10.08 3.93 -1.58
N LEU A 48 -10.84 2.89 -1.98
CA LEU A 48 -12.30 2.92 -2.02
C LEU A 48 -12.91 3.02 -0.61
N LEU A 49 -12.24 2.47 0.40
CA LEU A 49 -12.61 2.62 1.82
C LEU A 49 -12.30 4.01 2.39
N GLY A 50 -11.73 4.93 1.59
CA GLY A 50 -11.48 6.31 2.00
C GLY A 50 -10.16 6.52 2.76
N ILE A 51 -9.29 5.51 2.88
CA ILE A 51 -8.00 5.66 3.55
C ILE A 51 -7.12 6.61 2.75
N LYS A 52 -6.77 7.76 3.34
CA LYS A 52 -5.96 8.80 2.68
C LYS A 52 -4.47 8.44 2.67
N MET A 53 -3.73 8.99 1.71
CA MET A 53 -2.26 8.93 1.72
C MET A 53 -1.71 9.82 2.82
N GLY A 54 -0.63 9.39 3.48
CA GLY A 54 0.06 10.15 4.53
C GLY A 54 -0.70 10.22 5.86
N VAL A 55 -1.84 9.53 5.97
CA VAL A 55 -2.61 9.52 7.23
C VAL A 55 -1.83 8.76 8.31
N PRO A 56 -1.74 9.29 9.54
CA PRO A 56 -1.15 8.55 10.64
C PRO A 56 -1.98 7.32 10.99
N VAL A 57 -1.31 6.19 11.23
CA VAL A 57 -1.96 4.89 11.46
C VAL A 57 -2.90 4.94 12.66
N PHE A 58 -2.53 5.63 13.73
CA PHE A 58 -3.35 5.72 14.93
C PHE A 58 -4.74 6.34 14.67
N GLN A 59 -4.88 7.20 13.64
CA GLN A 59 -6.15 7.82 13.28
C GLN A 59 -7.08 6.87 12.53
N ILE A 60 -6.53 5.84 11.89
CA ILE A 60 -7.28 4.90 11.04
C ILE A 60 -7.33 3.48 11.62
N LYS A 61 -6.80 3.26 12.84
CA LYS A 61 -6.77 1.93 13.48
C LYS A 61 -8.17 1.31 13.60
N ALA A 62 -9.19 2.11 13.93
CA ALA A 62 -10.56 1.63 14.06
C ALA A 62 -11.15 1.20 12.70
N GLU A 63 -10.94 2.01 11.67
CA GLU A 63 -11.32 1.73 10.28
C GLU A 63 -10.64 0.46 9.76
N MET A 64 -9.35 0.30 10.06
CA MET A 64 -8.59 -0.86 9.65
C MET A 64 -9.14 -2.14 10.26
N GLN A 65 -9.45 -2.12 11.57
CA GLN A 65 -10.07 -3.28 12.23
C GLN A 65 -11.48 -3.57 11.69
N ARG A 66 -12.29 -2.52 11.48
CA ARG A 66 -13.67 -2.65 11.00
C ARG A 66 -13.76 -3.26 9.60
N HIS A 67 -12.84 -2.88 8.72
CA HIS A 67 -12.86 -3.30 7.31
C HIS A 67 -11.86 -4.42 7.00
N GLY A 68 -11.16 -4.94 8.01
CA GLY A 68 -10.15 -5.99 7.81
C GLY A 68 -8.97 -5.54 6.95
N ILE A 69 -8.55 -4.28 7.08
CA ILE A 69 -7.42 -3.74 6.31
C ILE A 69 -6.12 -4.28 6.90
N LEU A 70 -5.33 -4.93 6.05
CA LEU A 70 -4.01 -5.41 6.41
C LEU A 70 -2.97 -4.31 6.23
N ALA A 71 -2.18 -4.07 7.28
CA ALA A 71 -1.02 -3.19 7.24
C ALA A 71 0.26 -4.01 7.15
N PHE A 72 1.14 -3.61 6.24
CA PHE A 72 2.52 -4.08 6.18
C PHE A 72 3.45 -2.92 6.49
N SER A 73 4.51 -3.18 7.25
CA SER A 73 5.59 -2.20 7.40
C SER A 73 6.30 -2.02 6.06
N SER A 74 6.97 -0.89 5.85
CA SER A 74 7.78 -0.63 4.65
C SER A 74 8.97 -1.59 4.58
N ASN A 75 8.74 -2.77 4.00
CA ASN A 75 9.78 -3.73 3.69
C ASN A 75 10.25 -3.50 2.25
N TYR A 76 11.26 -2.64 2.10
CA TYR A 76 11.84 -2.32 0.79
C TYR A 76 12.40 -3.55 0.06
N ALA A 77 12.80 -4.60 0.78
CA ALA A 77 13.36 -5.81 0.20
C ALA A 77 12.36 -6.54 -0.72
N ASN A 78 11.07 -6.55 -0.37
CA ASN A 78 10.00 -7.16 -1.18
C ASN A 78 9.77 -6.40 -2.50
N CYS A 79 10.05 -5.09 -2.52
CA CYS A 79 9.81 -4.22 -3.67
C CYS A 79 11.04 -4.07 -4.58
N THR A 80 12.23 -4.49 -4.13
CA THR A 80 13.48 -4.46 -4.89
C THR A 80 13.77 -5.74 -5.68
N GLN A 81 12.94 -6.78 -5.55
CA GLN A 81 13.10 -8.05 -6.28
C GLN A 81 12.29 -8.12 -7.60
N ILE A 82 11.73 -6.99 -8.06
CA ILE A 82 10.91 -6.88 -9.28
C ILE A 82 11.68 -6.06 -10.32
#